data_AF-A0A2D7X150-F1
#
_entry.id   AF-A0A2D7X150-F1
#
_cell.length_a   1.000
_cell.length_b   1.000
_cell.length_c   1.000
_cell.angle_alpha   90.00
_cell.angle_beta   90.00
_cell.angle_gamma   90.00
#
_symmetry.space_group_name_H-M   'P 1'
#
loop_
_entity.id
_entity.type
_entity.pdbx_description
1 polymer ?
#
loop_
_entity_poly.entity_id
_entity_poly.type
_entity_poly.pdbx_seq_one_letter_code
_entity_poly.pdbx_strand_id
1 'polypeptide(L)'
;NQKKKKPVLSNTQNKRLGGLIAVLCGREPYEWILGTLVNDGYVSRTGGQISLTERGDREIDRLVTLSGLNVTKDSLKPQKIENGSTT
;
A
#
# COMPACT_ATOMS: atom_id res chain seq x y z
N ASN A 1 -20.78 7.12 -29.66
CA ASN A 1 -19.54 6.55 -29.07
C ASN A 1 -19.21 7.19 -27.73
N GLN A 2 -19.60 6.58 -26.61
CA GLN A 2 -19.10 7.01 -25.30
C GLN A 2 -17.74 6.35 -25.02
N LYS A 3 -16.66 7.15 -24.96
CA LYS A 3 -15.34 6.69 -24.52
C LYS A 3 -15.43 6.27 -23.05
N LYS A 4 -15.31 4.97 -22.74
CA LYS A 4 -15.21 4.49 -21.36
C LYS A 4 -14.00 5.18 -20.69
N LYS A 5 -14.24 6.05 -19.70
CA LYS A 5 -13.16 6.66 -18.90
C LYS A 5 -12.37 5.51 -18.25
N LYS A 6 -11.05 5.52 -18.43
CA LYS A 6 -10.15 4.58 -17.73
C LYS A 6 -10.44 4.69 -16.22
N PRO A 7 -10.43 3.58 -15.47
CA PRO A 7 -10.57 3.65 -14.02
C PRO A 7 -9.35 4.42 -13.49
N VAL A 8 -9.59 5.63 -13.03
CA VAL A 8 -8.59 6.48 -12.40
C VAL A 8 -8.97 6.53 -10.93
N LEU A 9 -8.04 6.13 -10.07
CA LEU A 9 -8.20 6.27 -8.63
C LEU A 9 -8.47 7.73 -8.27
N SER A 10 -9.42 7.97 -7.37
CA SER A 10 -9.60 9.31 -6.80
C SER A 10 -8.33 9.74 -6.05
N ASN A 11 -8.17 11.04 -5.80
CA ASN A 11 -7.03 11.55 -5.02
C ASN A 11 -6.93 10.88 -3.64
N THR A 12 -8.07 10.61 -3.01
CA THR A 12 -8.13 9.90 -1.71
C THR A 12 -7.62 8.46 -1.86
N GLN A 13 -8.03 7.76 -2.91
CA GLN A 13 -7.59 6.39 -3.19
C GLN A 13 -6.09 6.33 -3.53
N ASN A 14 -5.57 7.28 -4.30
CA ASN A 14 -4.14 7.36 -4.61
C ASN A 14 -3.30 7.60 -3.34
N LYS A 15 -3.71 8.54 -2.48
CA LYS A 15 -3.02 8.80 -1.20
C LYS A 15 -3.03 7.57 -0.30
N ARG A 16 -4.18 6.88 -0.24
CA ARG A 16 -4.33 5.63 0.51
C ARG A 16 -3.39 4.54 -0.03
N LEU A 17 -3.41 4.29 -1.35
CA LEU A 17 -2.56 3.28 -1.98
C LEU A 17 -1.07 3.56 -1.73
N GLY A 18 -0.63 4.81 -1.91
CA GLY A 18 0.77 5.19 -1.66
C GLY A 18 1.18 4.99 -0.20
N GLY A 19 0.32 5.35 0.76
CA GLY A 19 0.58 5.13 2.17
C GLY A 19 0.64 3.65 2.55
N LEU A 20 -0.28 2.83 2.01
CA LEU A 20 -0.28 1.38 2.25
C LEU A 20 0.97 0.70 1.67
N ILE A 21 1.41 1.10 0.47
CA ILE A 21 2.66 0.61 -0.13
C ILE A 21 3.88 1.01 0.71
N ALA A 22 3.91 2.24 1.24
CA ALA A 22 4.99 2.67 2.12
C ALA A 22 5.10 1.76 3.36
N VAL A 23 3.97 1.47 4.03
CA VAL A 23 3.94 0.54 5.18
C VAL A 23 4.36 -0.87 4.76
N LEU A 24 3.88 -1.36 3.61
CA LEU A 24 4.27 -2.67 3.07
C LEU A 24 5.79 -2.80 2.88
N CYS A 25 6.43 -1.71 2.46
CA CYS A 25 7.88 -1.62 2.28
C CYS A 25 8.65 -1.32 3.58
N GLY A 26 7.99 -1.34 4.74
CA GLY A 26 8.61 -1.04 6.04
C GLY A 26 8.96 0.43 6.24
N ARG A 27 8.33 1.35 5.50
CA ARG A 27 8.51 2.79 5.63
C ARG A 27 7.33 3.44 6.32
N GLU A 28 7.58 4.49 7.09
CA GLU A 28 6.54 5.29 7.71
C GLU A 28 6.00 6.34 6.73
N PRO A 29 4.69 6.35 6.44
CA PRO A 29 4.05 7.44 5.67
C PRO A 29 4.08 8.75 6.44
N TYR A 30 3.77 9.88 5.76
CA TYR A 30 3.50 11.14 6.46
C TYR A 30 2.40 10.97 7.51
N GLU A 31 2.54 11.61 8.67
CA GLU A 31 1.66 11.40 9.84
C GLU A 31 0.17 11.60 9.51
N TRP A 32 -0.18 12.58 8.67
CA TRP A 32 -1.57 12.81 8.26
C TRP A 32 -2.15 11.67 7.40
N ILE A 33 -1.33 11.00 6.60
CA ILE A 33 -1.71 9.78 5.87
C ILE A 33 -1.81 8.63 6.86
N LEU A 34 -0.78 8.43 7.69
CA LEU A 34 -0.74 7.35 8.67
C LEU A 34 -1.93 7.40 9.62
N GLY A 35 -2.26 8.57 10.16
CA GLY A 35 -3.42 8.78 11.02
C GLY A 35 -4.74 8.40 10.33
N THR A 36 -4.88 8.72 9.04
CA THR A 36 -6.04 8.29 8.25
C THR A 36 -6.06 6.77 8.07
N LEU A 37 -4.92 6.15 7.79
CA LEU A 37 -4.83 4.69 7.60
C LEU A 37 -5.10 3.91 8.89
N VAL A 38 -4.65 4.43 10.04
CA VAL A 38 -4.93 3.86 11.37
C VAL A 38 -6.41 4.04 11.72
N ASN A 39 -6.95 5.24 11.53
CA ASN A 39 -8.37 5.53 11.78
C ASN A 39 -9.31 4.66 10.91
N ASP A 40 -8.95 4.44 9.65
CA ASP A 40 -9.72 3.59 8.72
C ASP A 40 -9.51 2.08 8.98
N GLY A 41 -8.61 1.71 9.90
CA GLY A 41 -8.33 0.32 10.28
C GLY A 41 -7.48 -0.47 9.27
N TYR A 42 -6.78 0.21 8.37
CA TYR A 42 -5.88 -0.42 7.39
C TYR A 42 -4.46 -0.68 7.94
N VAL A 43 -4.04 0.12 8.93
CA VAL A 43 -2.72 0.02 9.56
C VAL A 43 -2.89 -0.08 11.07
N SER A 44 -2.10 -0.94 11.71
CA SER A 44 -1.95 -0.98 13.16
C SER A 44 -0.63 -0.33 13.55
N ARG A 45 -0.66 0.52 14.59
CA ARG A 45 0.52 1.08 15.25
C ARG A 45 0.58 0.51 16.66
N THR A 46 1.57 -0.33 16.93
CA THR A 46 1.74 -0.97 18.25
C THR A 46 3.21 -0.99 18.61
N GLY A 47 3.55 -0.48 19.81
CA GLY A 47 4.94 -0.49 20.30
C GLY A 47 5.93 0.25 19.39
N GLY A 48 5.48 1.33 18.71
CA GLY A 48 6.31 2.08 17.76
C GLY A 48 6.49 1.40 16.39
N GLN A 49 5.97 0.18 16.20
CA GLN A 49 5.97 -0.51 14.92
C GLN A 49 4.65 -0.26 14.18
N ILE A 50 4.75 -0.11 12.86
CA ILE A 50 3.62 0.02 11.95
C ILE A 50 3.52 -1.25 11.09
N SER A 51 2.32 -1.77 10.96
CA SER A 51 2.06 -2.96 10.15
C SER A 51 0.68 -2.88 9.50
N LEU A 52 0.53 -3.54 8.35
CA LEU A 52 -0.77 -3.65 7.70
C LEU A 52 -1.68 -4.59 8.48
N THR A 53 -2.94 -4.23 8.59
CA THR A 53 -3.99 -5.15 9.02
C THR A 53 -4.43 -6.02 7.84
N GLU A 54 -5.20 -7.08 8.09
CA GLU A 54 -5.82 -7.87 7.02
C GLU A 54 -6.72 -7.00 6.12
N ARG A 55 -7.39 -5.99 6.70
CA ARG A 55 -8.18 -5.02 5.94
C ARG A 55 -7.30 -4.15 5.06
N GLY A 56 -6.12 -3.73 5.55
CA GLY A 56 -5.13 -3.00 4.77
C GLY A 56 -4.64 -3.77 3.57
N ASP A 57 -4.37 -5.07 3.74
CA ASP A 57 -3.97 -5.96 2.65
C ASP A 57 -5.04 -6.04 1.55
N ARG A 58 -6.29 -6.30 1.93
CA ARG A 58 -7.41 -6.36 0.96
C ARG A 58 -7.63 -5.03 0.23
N GLU A 59 -7.38 -3.91 0.90
CA GLU A 59 -7.50 -2.59 0.28
C GLU A 59 -6.36 -2.31 -0.71
N ILE A 60 -5.13 -2.79 -0.47
CA ILE A 60 -4.05 -2.75 -1.47
C ILE A 60 -4.51 -3.49 -2.73
N ASP A 61 -4.95 -4.75 -2.61
CA ASP A 61 -5.33 -5.56 -3.76
C ASP A 61 -6.48 -4.92 -4.55
N ARG A 62 -7.48 -4.37 -3.84
CA ARG A 62 -8.58 -3.63 -4.46
C ARG A 62 -8.08 -2.40 -5.23
N LEU A 63 -7.25 -1.57 -4.61
CA LEU A 63 -6.79 -0.31 -5.22
C LEU A 63 -5.83 -0.55 -6.40
N VAL A 64 -4.99 -1.56 -6.29
CA VAL A 64 -4.12 -2.07 -7.36
C VAL A 64 -4.96 -2.53 -8.55
N THR A 65 -5.99 -3.35 -8.31
CA THR A 65 -6.94 -3.79 -9.35
C THR A 65 -7.63 -2.59 -10.00
N LEU A 66 -8.11 -1.63 -9.21
CA LEU A 66 -8.76 -0.42 -9.72
C LEU A 66 -7.82 0.47 -10.52
N SER A 67 -6.52 0.46 -10.21
CA SER A 67 -5.50 1.18 -10.98
C SER A 67 -5.12 0.47 -12.30
N GLY A 68 -5.68 -0.71 -12.57
CA GLY A 68 -5.35 -1.53 -13.73
C GLY A 68 -3.97 -2.20 -13.64
N LEU A 69 -3.36 -2.18 -12.46
CA LEU A 69 -2.11 -2.90 -12.18
C LEU A 69 -2.49 -4.35 -11.84
N ASN A 70 -2.06 -5.32 -12.64
CA ASN A 70 -2.34 -6.73 -12.39
C ASN A 70 -1.20 -7.35 -11.55
N VAL A 71 -0.94 -6.78 -10.37
CA VAL A 71 0.12 -7.21 -9.46
C VAL A 71 -0.50 -7.68 -8.14
N THR A 72 0.10 -8.69 -7.52
CA THR A 72 -0.32 -9.17 -6.20
C THR A 72 0.52 -8.50 -5.10
N LYS A 73 0.05 -8.49 -3.86
CA LYS A 73 0.85 -8.06 -2.70
C LYS A 73 2.25 -8.66 -2.67
N ASP A 74 2.40 -9.95 -2.99
CA ASP A 74 3.70 -10.62 -3.01
C ASP A 74 4.65 -10.05 -4.06
N SER A 75 4.10 -9.52 -5.15
CA SER A 75 4.86 -8.81 -6.19
C SER A 75 5.30 -7.41 -5.74
N LEU A 76 4.64 -6.83 -4.73
CA LEU A 76 4.93 -5.50 -4.18
C LEU A 76 5.90 -5.54 -2.99
N LYS A 77 6.13 -6.72 -2.39
CA LYS A 77 7.12 -6.85 -1.32
C LYS A 77 8.51 -6.59 -1.89
N PRO A 78 9.34 -5.77 -1.22
CA PRO A 78 10.72 -5.61 -1.64
C PRO A 78 11.41 -6.98 -1.62
N GLN A 79 11.95 -7.40 -2.77
CA GLN A 79 12.85 -8.56 -2.81
C GLN A 79 14.04 -8.24 -1.92
N LYS A 80 14.33 -9.12 -0.96
CA LYS A 80 15.60 -9.04 -0.22
C LYS A 80 16.70 -9.24 -1.26
N ILE A 81 17.40 -8.17 -1.62
CA ILE A 81 18.68 -8.31 -2.31
C ILE A 81 19.62 -8.83 -1.23
N GLU A 82 19.81 -10.15 -1.21
CA GLU A 82 20.88 -10.79 -0.46
C GLU A 82 22.19 -10.31 -1.10
N ASN A 83 22.74 -9.23 -0.54
CA ASN A 83 24.06 -8.76 -0.91
C ASN A 83 25.03 -9.91 -0.64
N GLY A 84 25.64 -10.40 -1.72
CA GLY A 84 26.53 -11.55 -1.74
C GLY A 84 27.61 -11.46 -0.67
N SER A 85 27.91 -12.64 -0.13
CA SER A 85 29.00 -13.00 0.75
C SER A 85 30.23 -12.10 0.62
N THR A 86 30.58 -11.42 1.70
CA THR A 86 31.98 -11.07 1.98
C THR A 86 32.74 -12.38 2.20
N THR A 87 33.64 -12.74 1.29
CA THR A 87 34.71 -13.72 1.52
C THR A 87 35.95 -13.23 0.80
#